data_AF-A0A2D6X403-F1
#
_entry.id   AF-A0A2D6X403-F1
#
_cell.length_a   1.000
_cell.length_b   1.000
_cell.length_c   1.000
_cell.angle_alpha   90.00
_cell.angle_beta   90.00
_cell.angle_gamma   90.00
#
_symmetry.space_group_name_H-M   'P 1'
#
loop_
_entity.id
_entity.type
_entity.pdbx_description
1 polymer ?
#
loop_
_entity_poly.entity_id
_entity_poly.type
_entity_poly.pdbx_seq_one_letter_code
_entity_poly.pdbx_strand_id
1 'polypeptide(L)'
;MAYQNVGTPKFYIDHGLWLSSVGLLENAYYNDLSLLQLNPANQQNYGGGVGVGIPRIAPINYAAVFGHKAATEGGQLILLGYGSVNNVIDLHENNVINFDGNAQAYDGFSICTFADNDSSATVQCGYSDESAHVVSAISIGSTYTMPHSPDLSLTLSYEYGGIKTIETKGGASLSNSFYNGSPPWGDYGAWELVSTEEAAQAGRSKQIGASGRRIWDLSFSYLDDGDALGLNHHIMQSEWTDAGGFNSDDYDDNDINDSGHYSYTILDDPSFYSQVIHKVLGSRLRFIFQPNSNDPTNMAIAKFDMKKFSFKQVANNVYNVKLKIREVW
;
A
#
# COMPACT_ATOMS: atom_id res chain seq x y z
N MET A 1 15.60 -9.92 -15.25
CA MET A 1 14.87 -8.66 -15.02
C MET A 1 13.76 -8.58 -16.04
N ALA A 2 12.50 -8.61 -15.60
CA ALA A 2 11.40 -8.31 -16.49
C ALA A 2 11.54 -6.86 -17.00
N TYR A 3 11.14 -6.60 -18.25
CA TYR A 3 11.08 -5.23 -18.75
C TYR A 3 10.18 -4.38 -17.82
N GLN A 4 10.48 -3.09 -17.64
CA GLN A 4 9.64 -2.14 -16.90
C GLN A 4 8.32 -1.84 -17.65
N ASN A 5 7.59 -2.89 -17.98
CA ASN A 5 6.28 -2.81 -18.59
C ASN A 5 5.28 -2.63 -17.47
N VAL A 6 4.52 -1.54 -17.54
CA VAL A 6 3.35 -1.41 -16.69
C VAL A 6 2.30 -2.37 -17.22
N GLY A 7 1.98 -3.38 -16.42
CA GLY A 7 0.93 -4.35 -16.70
C GLY A 7 -0.36 -3.90 -16.02
N THR A 8 -1.11 -4.84 -15.45
CA THR A 8 -2.25 -4.52 -14.60
C THR A 8 -1.74 -3.99 -13.25
N PRO A 9 -1.95 -2.72 -12.90
CA PRO A 9 -1.36 -2.16 -11.69
C PRO A 9 -2.09 -2.65 -10.44
N LYS A 10 -1.33 -2.83 -9.37
CA LYS A 10 -1.83 -3.17 -8.02
C LYS A 10 -1.44 -2.08 -7.03
N PHE A 11 -2.37 -1.74 -6.16
CA PHE A 11 -2.23 -0.77 -5.08
C PHE A 11 -2.33 -1.50 -3.75
N TYR A 12 -1.46 -1.16 -2.81
CA TYR A 12 -1.55 -1.60 -1.42
C TYR A 12 -1.85 -0.38 -0.56
N ILE A 13 -3.02 -0.39 0.05
CA ILE A 13 -3.63 0.75 0.73
C ILE A 13 -3.50 0.55 2.23
N ASP A 14 -2.74 1.45 2.86
CA ASP A 14 -2.51 1.43 4.30
C ASP A 14 -3.76 1.93 5.05
N HIS A 15 -4.49 1.00 5.66
CA HIS A 15 -5.66 1.33 6.48
C HIS A 15 -5.25 1.97 7.79
N GLY A 16 -4.07 1.65 8.32
CA GLY A 16 -3.55 2.28 9.52
C GLY A 16 -3.36 3.79 9.38
N LEU A 17 -2.71 4.21 8.29
CA LEU A 17 -2.56 5.63 7.96
C LEU A 17 -3.92 6.30 7.73
N TRP A 18 -4.83 5.61 7.06
CA TRP A 18 -6.19 6.10 6.83
C TRP A 18 -6.94 6.32 8.14
N LEU A 19 -7.07 5.27 8.97
CA LEU A 19 -7.74 5.30 10.27
C LEU A 19 -7.12 6.33 11.22
N SER A 20 -5.79 6.47 11.21
CA SER A 20 -5.08 7.47 12.03
C SER A 20 -5.42 8.89 11.57
N SER A 21 -5.48 9.11 10.25
CA SER A 21 -5.77 10.42 9.69
C SER A 21 -7.21 10.89 9.90
N VAL A 22 -8.15 9.96 10.08
CA VAL A 22 -9.56 10.25 10.41
C VAL A 22 -9.85 10.22 11.92
N GLY A 23 -8.87 9.86 12.75
CA GLY A 23 -9.00 9.86 14.21
C GLY A 23 -9.67 8.60 14.79
N LEU A 24 -9.72 7.49 14.06
CA LEU A 24 -10.32 6.22 14.52
C LEU A 24 -9.32 5.26 15.17
N LEU A 25 -8.03 5.57 15.08
CA LEU A 25 -6.97 4.88 15.83
C LEU A 25 -6.70 5.63 17.15
N GLU A 26 -7.54 5.41 18.14
CA GLU A 26 -7.40 6.05 19.47
C GLU A 26 -6.62 5.19 20.47
N ASN A 27 -6.56 3.87 20.27
CA ASN A 27 -5.73 2.95 21.05
C ASN A 27 -5.20 1.84 20.13
N ALA A 28 -3.90 1.84 19.83
CA ALA A 28 -3.31 0.62 19.29
C ALA A 28 -3.48 -0.47 20.34
N TYR A 29 -3.99 -1.62 19.90
CA TYR A 29 -4.09 -2.77 20.78
C TYR A 29 -2.69 -3.28 21.21
N TYR A 30 -1.59 -2.86 20.54
CA TYR A 30 -0.21 -3.24 20.88
C TYR A 30 0.89 -2.20 20.56
N ASN A 31 1.88 -2.20 21.47
CA ASN A 31 3.27 -1.71 21.54
C ASN A 31 3.69 -0.36 20.95
N ASP A 32 3.49 -0.04 19.66
CA ASP A 32 4.02 1.22 19.12
C ASP A 32 3.33 1.73 17.84
N LEU A 33 2.43 2.71 17.98
CA LEU A 33 1.78 3.38 16.84
C LEU A 33 2.76 4.09 15.91
N SER A 34 3.97 4.42 16.36
CA SER A 34 4.97 5.09 15.53
C SER A 34 5.45 4.22 14.37
N LEU A 35 5.26 2.90 14.46
CA LEU A 35 5.52 1.96 13.37
C LEU A 35 4.49 2.01 12.26
N LEU A 36 3.27 2.51 12.51
CA LEU A 36 2.19 2.53 11.53
C LEU A 36 2.38 3.67 10.51
N GLN A 37 3.27 3.44 9.57
CA GLN A 37 3.64 4.44 8.57
C GLN A 37 4.23 3.81 7.32
N LEU A 38 4.28 4.59 6.24
CA LEU A 38 5.04 4.29 5.02
C LEU A 38 6.26 5.22 4.93
N ASN A 39 7.07 5.21 5.99
CA ASN A 39 8.37 5.90 6.05
C ASN A 39 9.44 4.97 6.67
N PRO A 40 9.99 4.06 5.86
CA PRO A 40 10.96 3.05 6.32
C PRO A 40 12.39 3.58 6.54
N ALA A 41 12.63 4.88 6.44
CA ALA A 41 13.96 5.46 6.66
C ALA A 41 14.34 5.59 8.15
N ASN A 42 13.37 5.49 9.06
CA ASN A 42 13.59 5.66 10.49
C ASN A 42 13.60 4.30 11.22
N GLN A 43 14.75 3.61 11.20
CA GLN A 43 14.91 2.37 11.96
C GLN A 43 14.85 2.60 13.47
N GLN A 44 14.09 1.77 14.16
CA GLN A 44 13.96 1.72 15.60
C GLN A 44 14.41 0.35 16.10
N ASN A 45 15.06 0.32 17.27
CA ASN A 45 15.46 -0.91 17.96
C ASN A 45 14.45 -1.19 19.07
N TYR A 46 13.95 -2.42 19.14
CA TYR A 46 13.04 -2.86 20.19
C TYR A 46 13.67 -3.98 20.99
N GLY A 47 13.58 -3.91 22.32
CA GLY A 47 14.06 -4.96 23.23
C GLY A 47 12.96 -5.96 23.56
N GLY A 48 12.43 -6.66 22.56
CA GLY A 48 11.37 -7.65 22.67
C GLY A 48 10.30 -7.54 21.59
N GLY A 49 9.22 -8.31 21.75
CA GLY A 49 8.15 -8.41 20.77
C GLY A 49 7.53 -7.05 20.49
N VAL A 50 7.48 -6.67 19.21
CA VAL A 50 7.00 -5.36 18.77
C VAL A 50 6.03 -5.53 17.62
N GLY A 51 4.92 -4.82 17.64
CA GLY A 51 3.97 -4.84 16.53
C GLY A 51 2.94 -3.75 16.69
N VAL A 52 2.11 -3.63 15.66
CA VAL A 52 0.96 -2.73 15.64
C VAL A 52 -0.27 -3.48 15.19
N GLY A 53 -1.39 -3.20 15.86
CA GLY A 53 -2.70 -3.72 15.50
C GLY A 53 -3.63 -2.60 15.08
N ILE A 54 -4.42 -2.84 14.04
CA ILE A 54 -5.48 -1.94 13.59
C ILE A 54 -6.85 -2.61 13.72
N PRO A 55 -7.92 -1.85 14.01
CA PRO A 55 -9.27 -2.41 14.02
C PRO A 55 -9.71 -2.76 12.59
N ARG A 56 -10.43 -3.86 12.43
CA ARG A 56 -11.02 -4.27 11.15
C ARG A 56 -12.32 -3.50 10.91
N ILE A 57 -12.20 -2.27 10.40
CA ILE A 57 -13.34 -1.41 10.01
C ILE A 57 -13.73 -1.64 8.54
N ALA A 58 -12.80 -2.09 7.73
CA ALA A 58 -12.98 -2.50 6.33
C ALA A 58 -12.24 -3.83 6.12
N PRO A 59 -12.51 -4.55 5.01
CA PRO A 59 -11.77 -5.77 4.69
C PRO A 59 -10.26 -5.54 4.62
N ILE A 60 -9.47 -6.37 5.30
CA ILE A 60 -8.00 -6.31 5.35
C ILE A 60 -7.46 -7.58 4.72
N ASN A 61 -6.52 -7.46 3.78
CA ASN A 61 -5.98 -8.60 3.04
C ASN A 61 -4.48 -8.49 2.74
N TYR A 62 -3.76 -7.54 3.36
CA TYR A 62 -2.32 -7.44 3.25
C TYR A 62 -1.67 -6.85 4.51
N ALA A 63 -0.41 -7.24 4.71
CA ALA A 63 0.50 -6.56 5.61
C ALA A 63 1.91 -6.48 5.02
N ALA A 64 2.65 -5.46 5.43
CA ALA A 64 4.04 -5.27 5.07
C ALA A 64 4.85 -4.75 6.25
N VAL A 65 6.09 -5.22 6.34
CA VAL A 65 7.07 -4.79 7.34
C VAL A 65 8.31 -4.30 6.59
N PHE A 66 8.81 -3.13 6.95
CA PHE A 66 9.89 -2.45 6.21
C PHE A 66 11.08 -2.09 7.08
N GLY A 67 12.24 -2.06 6.44
CA GLY A 67 13.53 -1.71 7.03
C GLY A 67 13.86 -2.60 8.21
N HIS A 68 13.61 -3.90 8.08
CA HIS A 68 13.71 -4.86 9.15
C HIS A 68 14.98 -5.73 9.07
N LYS A 69 15.45 -6.26 10.21
CA LYS A 69 16.64 -7.12 10.29
C LYS A 69 16.38 -8.55 10.79
N ALA A 70 15.17 -9.05 10.51
CA ALA A 70 14.71 -10.39 10.92
C ALA A 70 15.68 -11.55 10.61
N ALA A 71 16.39 -11.52 9.47
CA ALA A 71 17.29 -12.63 9.10
C ALA A 71 18.60 -12.57 9.92
N THR A 72 19.14 -11.37 10.13
CA THR A 72 20.42 -11.18 10.84
C THR A 72 20.27 -11.17 12.36
N GLU A 73 19.24 -10.53 12.89
CA GLU A 73 19.02 -10.40 14.34
C GLU A 73 18.27 -11.59 14.95
N GLY A 74 17.69 -12.44 14.09
CA GLY A 74 16.67 -13.38 14.51
C GLY A 74 15.34 -12.65 14.73
N GLY A 75 14.23 -13.35 14.53
CA GLY A 75 12.94 -12.71 14.48
C GLY A 75 11.98 -13.52 13.66
N GLN A 76 10.80 -13.81 14.21
CA GLN A 76 9.68 -14.33 13.44
C GLN A 76 8.68 -13.20 13.24
N LEU A 77 8.53 -12.77 11.99
CA LEU A 77 7.42 -11.91 11.61
C LEU A 77 6.10 -12.67 11.80
N ILE A 78 5.16 -12.01 12.47
CA ILE A 78 3.82 -12.51 12.73
C ILE A 78 2.76 -11.64 12.08
N LEU A 79 1.66 -12.28 11.73
CA LEU A 79 0.45 -11.64 11.26
C LEU A 79 -0.75 -12.37 11.87
N LEU A 80 -1.45 -11.70 12.77
CA LEU A 80 -2.50 -12.31 13.59
C LEU A 80 -3.81 -11.55 13.48
N GLY A 81 -4.91 -12.29 13.35
CA GLY A 81 -6.27 -11.78 13.53
C GLY A 81 -6.76 -12.12 14.93
N TYR A 82 -7.38 -11.15 15.61
CA TYR A 82 -7.98 -11.36 16.92
C TYR A 82 -9.49 -11.22 16.84
N GLY A 83 -10.21 -12.29 17.17
CA GLY A 83 -11.66 -12.24 17.31
C GLY A 83 -12.13 -11.64 18.63
N SER A 84 -13.44 -11.53 18.82
CA SER A 84 -14.07 -11.00 20.03
C SER A 84 -13.88 -11.86 21.29
N VAL A 85 -13.45 -13.12 21.15
CA VAL A 85 -13.32 -14.11 22.25
C VAL A 85 -11.88 -14.64 22.36
N ASN A 86 -10.87 -13.77 22.42
CA ASN A 86 -9.45 -14.11 22.58
C ASN A 86 -8.92 -15.21 21.62
N ASN A 87 -9.61 -15.45 20.50
CA ASN A 87 -9.18 -16.41 19.50
C ASN A 87 -8.14 -15.72 18.62
N VAL A 88 -6.94 -16.27 18.62
CA VAL A 88 -5.83 -15.81 17.79
C VAL A 88 -5.79 -16.67 16.54
N ILE A 89 -5.98 -16.03 15.39
CA ILE A 89 -5.96 -16.69 14.08
C ILE A 89 -4.69 -16.26 13.38
N ASP A 90 -3.90 -17.23 12.95
CA ASP A 90 -2.77 -16.92 12.08
C ASP A 90 -3.29 -16.62 10.66
N LEU A 91 -2.92 -15.45 10.15
CA LEU A 91 -3.34 -14.97 8.83
C LEU A 91 -2.23 -15.12 7.79
N HIS A 92 -1.11 -15.79 8.10
CA HIS A 92 -0.01 -15.98 7.15
C HIS A 92 -0.38 -16.98 6.00
N GLU A 93 -1.09 -16.52 4.98
CA GLU A 93 -1.53 -17.41 3.89
C GLU A 93 -0.62 -17.38 2.67
N ASN A 94 -0.31 -16.19 2.13
CA ASN A 94 0.45 -16.05 0.90
C ASN A 94 1.66 -15.12 1.09
N ASN A 95 2.85 -15.71 1.01
CA ASN A 95 4.10 -14.98 0.94
C ASN A 95 4.22 -14.28 -0.43
N VAL A 96 4.17 -12.95 -0.45
CA VAL A 96 4.45 -12.17 -1.67
C VAL A 96 5.94 -11.94 -1.79
N ILE A 97 6.57 -11.46 -0.71
CA ILE A 97 8.01 -11.23 -0.60
C ILE A 97 8.44 -11.50 0.84
N ASN A 98 9.39 -12.42 1.03
CA ASN A 98 10.14 -12.60 2.28
C ASN A 98 9.29 -12.76 3.57
N PHE A 99 8.00 -13.11 3.46
CA PHE A 99 7.09 -13.25 4.61
C PHE A 99 6.69 -14.72 4.76
N ASP A 100 7.57 -15.51 5.36
CA ASP A 100 7.47 -16.98 5.42
C ASP A 100 6.88 -17.53 6.73
N GLY A 101 6.36 -16.65 7.60
CA GLY A 101 5.73 -17.01 8.87
C GLY A 101 6.67 -17.76 9.82
N ASN A 102 7.96 -17.90 9.50
CA ASN A 102 9.01 -18.52 10.29
C ASN A 102 10.19 -17.52 10.40
N ALA A 103 11.43 -18.00 10.28
CA ALA A 103 12.60 -17.14 10.21
C ALA A 103 12.78 -16.62 8.78
N GLN A 104 12.80 -15.29 8.63
CA GLN A 104 12.95 -14.65 7.33
C GLN A 104 14.32 -14.96 6.72
N ALA A 105 14.34 -15.26 5.42
CA ALA A 105 15.58 -15.55 4.70
C ALA A 105 16.45 -14.29 4.44
N TYR A 106 15.83 -13.11 4.42
CA TYR A 106 16.49 -11.85 4.08
C TYR A 106 16.13 -10.71 5.05
N ASP A 107 17.05 -9.78 5.22
CA ASP A 107 16.78 -8.46 5.79
C ASP A 107 16.26 -7.51 4.70
N GLY A 108 15.60 -6.43 5.13
CA GLY A 108 15.08 -5.40 4.24
C GLY A 108 13.59 -5.19 4.44
N PHE A 109 12.76 -5.93 3.71
CA PHE A 109 11.31 -5.82 3.81
C PHE A 109 10.61 -7.15 3.55
N SER A 110 9.36 -7.23 4.03
CA SER A 110 8.51 -8.41 3.87
C SER A 110 7.09 -7.98 3.59
N ILE A 111 6.41 -8.68 2.68
CA ILE A 111 5.02 -8.43 2.28
C ILE A 111 4.28 -9.76 2.19
N CYS A 112 3.10 -9.80 2.77
CA CYS A 112 2.16 -10.92 2.62
C CYS A 112 0.77 -10.42 2.21
N THR A 113 0.01 -11.34 1.63
CA THR A 113 -1.42 -11.18 1.36
C THR A 113 -2.17 -12.38 1.91
N PHE A 114 -3.43 -12.18 2.27
CA PHE A 114 -4.25 -13.18 2.93
C PHE A 114 -5.74 -12.95 2.65
N ALA A 115 -6.56 -13.98 2.79
CA ALA A 115 -8.00 -13.81 2.76
C ALA A 115 -8.46 -13.00 3.97
N ASP A 116 -9.32 -12.01 3.74
CA ASP A 116 -9.92 -11.23 4.82
C ASP A 116 -10.72 -12.14 5.75
N ASN A 117 -10.60 -11.91 7.05
CA ASN A 117 -11.26 -12.70 8.08
C ASN A 117 -12.31 -11.83 8.78
N ASP A 118 -13.57 -12.05 8.42
CA ASP A 118 -14.72 -11.29 8.90
C ASP A 118 -14.95 -11.35 10.42
N SER A 119 -14.43 -12.41 11.04
CA SER A 119 -14.55 -12.68 12.47
C SER A 119 -13.46 -11.97 13.29
N SER A 120 -12.45 -11.38 12.64
CA SER A 120 -11.38 -10.63 13.31
C SER A 120 -11.85 -9.22 13.63
N ALA A 121 -11.78 -8.83 14.91
CA ALA A 121 -12.01 -7.46 15.34
C ALA A 121 -10.76 -6.57 15.12
N THR A 122 -9.57 -7.17 15.22
CA THR A 122 -8.30 -6.49 14.95
C THR A 122 -7.37 -7.37 14.13
N VAL A 123 -6.50 -6.74 13.35
CA VAL A 123 -5.41 -7.38 12.63
C VAL A 123 -4.10 -6.76 13.09
N GLN A 124 -3.14 -7.61 13.46
CA GLN A 124 -1.84 -7.22 13.99
C GLN A 124 -0.71 -7.76 13.13
N CYS A 125 0.33 -6.95 12.93
CA CYS A 125 1.59 -7.36 12.33
C CYS A 125 2.77 -6.89 13.17
N GLY A 126 3.85 -7.69 13.22
CA GLY A 126 5.05 -7.38 13.99
C GLY A 126 5.96 -8.59 14.19
N TYR A 127 6.68 -8.60 15.31
CA TYR A 127 7.54 -9.67 15.80
C TYR A 127 6.96 -10.29 17.07
N SER A 128 7.06 -11.61 17.19
CA SER A 128 6.57 -12.36 18.36
C SER A 128 7.58 -12.59 19.47
N ASP A 129 8.88 -12.49 19.19
CA ASP A 129 9.91 -12.96 20.13
C ASP A 129 10.48 -11.85 21.03
N GLU A 130 11.07 -12.25 22.18
CA GLU A 130 11.62 -11.35 23.19
C GLU A 130 13.05 -10.83 22.91
N SER A 131 13.62 -11.18 21.76
CA SER A 131 14.95 -10.72 21.32
C SER A 131 14.92 -9.28 20.83
N ALA A 132 16.11 -8.72 20.59
CA ALA A 132 16.23 -7.40 20.03
C ALA A 132 15.88 -7.41 18.54
N HIS A 133 15.01 -6.50 18.11
CA HIS A 133 14.56 -6.38 16.71
C HIS A 133 14.74 -4.98 16.17
N VAL A 134 15.20 -4.88 14.94
CA VAL A 134 15.13 -3.66 14.13
C VAL A 134 13.93 -3.72 13.18
N VAL A 135 13.10 -2.69 13.26
CA VAL A 135 12.01 -2.42 12.31
C VAL A 135 11.83 -0.92 12.16
N SER A 136 11.43 -0.48 10.96
CA SER A 136 11.23 0.94 10.67
C SER A 136 9.76 1.31 10.54
N ALA A 137 9.00 0.46 9.89
CA ALA A 137 7.64 0.76 9.48
C ALA A 137 6.85 -0.54 9.25
N ILE A 138 5.57 -0.50 9.56
CA ILE A 138 4.59 -1.55 9.35
C ILE A 138 3.37 -0.92 8.66
N SER A 139 2.84 -1.61 7.67
CA SER A 139 1.65 -1.21 6.93
C SER A 139 0.66 -2.36 6.89
N ILE A 140 -0.60 -2.10 7.21
CA ILE A 140 -1.68 -3.10 7.24
C ILE A 140 -2.88 -2.50 6.53
N GLY A 141 -3.55 -3.28 5.66
CA GLY A 141 -4.76 -2.81 5.00
C GLY A 141 -5.21 -3.73 3.86
N SER A 142 -5.61 -3.13 2.74
CA SER A 142 -6.15 -3.88 1.60
C SER A 142 -5.34 -3.65 0.32
N THR A 143 -5.46 -4.60 -0.60
CA THR A 143 -4.98 -4.51 -1.97
C THR A 143 -6.13 -4.23 -2.92
N TYR A 144 -5.84 -3.48 -3.97
CA TYR A 144 -6.74 -3.25 -5.10
C TYR A 144 -5.95 -3.45 -6.40
N THR A 145 -6.46 -4.27 -7.30
CA THR A 145 -5.87 -4.49 -8.63
C THR A 145 -6.80 -3.90 -9.66
N MET A 146 -6.29 -3.08 -10.58
CA MET A 146 -7.13 -2.55 -11.67
C MET A 146 -7.74 -3.71 -12.47
N PRO A 147 -8.96 -3.58 -13.02
CA PRO A 147 -9.60 -4.64 -13.79
C PRO A 147 -8.82 -5.00 -15.07
N HIS A 148 -8.08 -4.04 -15.62
CA HIS A 148 -7.21 -4.27 -16.78
C HIS A 148 -5.98 -3.34 -16.76
N SER A 149 -5.02 -3.65 -17.64
CA SER A 149 -3.84 -2.80 -17.89
C SER A 149 -4.24 -1.41 -18.39
N PRO A 150 -3.42 -0.37 -18.12
CA PRO A 150 -3.65 0.96 -18.66
C PRO A 150 -3.52 0.98 -20.19
N ASP A 151 -4.07 2.03 -20.80
CA ASP A 151 -4.00 2.29 -22.22
C ASP A 151 -2.53 2.40 -22.70
N LEU A 152 -2.29 2.09 -23.98
CA LEU A 152 -0.96 2.04 -24.59
C LEU A 152 -0.14 3.34 -24.45
N SER A 153 -0.78 4.48 -24.24
CA SER A 153 -0.12 5.79 -24.09
C SER A 153 0.40 6.05 -22.67
N LEU A 154 1.08 5.06 -22.09
CA LEU A 154 1.68 5.17 -20.76
C LEU A 154 3.01 5.92 -20.81
N THR A 155 3.22 6.84 -19.87
CA THR A 155 4.52 7.51 -19.72
C THR A 155 5.11 7.24 -18.35
N LEU A 156 6.29 6.62 -18.33
CA LEU A 156 7.18 6.54 -17.17
C LEU A 156 8.28 7.59 -17.34
N SER A 157 8.42 8.49 -16.36
CA SER A 157 9.50 9.48 -16.33
C SER A 157 10.28 9.44 -15.03
N TYR A 158 11.55 9.85 -15.10
CA TYR A 158 12.46 9.95 -13.95
C TYR A 158 12.72 11.42 -13.64
N GLU A 159 12.29 11.87 -12.47
CA GLU A 159 12.45 13.24 -11.98
C GLU A 159 13.69 13.35 -11.08
N TYR A 160 14.67 14.16 -11.49
CA TYR A 160 15.82 14.55 -10.68
C TYR A 160 15.61 15.94 -10.10
N GLY A 161 14.59 16.04 -9.23
CA GLY A 161 14.30 17.27 -8.50
C GLY A 161 15.48 17.70 -7.63
N GLY A 162 15.56 18.99 -7.30
CA GLY A 162 16.55 19.49 -6.34
C GLY A 162 17.96 19.69 -6.91
N ILE A 163 18.19 19.49 -8.21
CA ILE A 163 19.42 19.95 -8.87
C ILE A 163 19.25 21.41 -9.30
N LYS A 164 20.02 22.31 -8.71
CA LYS A 164 20.13 23.71 -9.15
C LYS A 164 21.46 23.89 -9.86
N THR A 165 21.40 24.28 -11.12
CA THR A 165 22.58 24.60 -11.93
C THR A 165 22.63 26.11 -12.15
N ILE A 166 23.78 26.71 -11.85
CA ILE A 166 24.06 28.13 -12.10
C ILE A 166 25.27 28.20 -13.02
N GLU A 167 25.14 28.91 -14.13
CA GLU A 167 26.27 29.23 -14.99
C GLU A 167 26.91 30.54 -14.50
N THR A 168 28.20 30.47 -14.21
CA THR A 168 28.98 31.64 -13.80
C THR A 168 29.19 32.57 -15.00
N LYS A 169 29.47 33.85 -14.74
CA LYS A 169 29.77 34.83 -15.80
C LYS A 169 30.98 34.47 -16.67
N GLY A 170 31.84 33.56 -16.21
CA GLY A 170 32.99 33.03 -16.96
C GLY A 170 32.70 31.75 -17.75
N GLY A 171 31.45 31.29 -17.81
CA GLY A 171 31.06 30.07 -18.53
C GLY A 171 31.28 28.75 -17.76
N ALA A 172 31.68 28.80 -16.49
CA ALA A 172 31.74 27.59 -15.65
C ALA A 172 30.36 27.25 -15.09
N SER A 173 29.99 25.97 -15.11
CA SER A 173 28.74 25.46 -14.56
C SER A 173 28.91 24.95 -13.13
N LEU A 174 28.11 25.46 -12.20
CA LEU A 174 28.04 25.02 -10.80
C LEU A 174 26.70 24.32 -10.60
N SER A 175 26.72 23.05 -10.19
CA SER A 175 25.50 22.31 -9.85
C SER A 175 25.49 21.96 -8.36
N ASN A 176 24.34 22.11 -7.72
CA ASN A 176 24.11 21.66 -6.37
C ASN A 176 22.89 20.73 -6.37
N SER A 177 23.00 19.57 -5.74
CA SER A 177 21.91 18.60 -5.61
C SER A 177 21.48 18.47 -4.16
N PHE A 178 20.18 18.68 -3.89
CA PHE A 178 19.63 18.52 -2.54
C PHE A 178 19.30 17.06 -2.19
N TYR A 179 19.11 16.19 -3.18
CA TYR A 179 18.84 14.76 -3.01
C TYR A 179 19.09 14.04 -4.33
N ASN A 180 19.68 12.85 -4.27
CA ASN A 180 20.05 12.08 -5.46
C ASN A 180 19.16 10.85 -5.71
N GLY A 181 18.49 10.34 -4.67
CA GLY A 181 17.66 9.14 -4.74
C GLY A 181 16.89 8.90 -3.44
N SER A 182 16.18 7.79 -3.39
CA SER A 182 15.42 7.38 -2.22
C SER A 182 16.32 7.19 -1.00
N PRO A 183 15.88 7.61 0.21
CA PRO A 183 16.63 7.32 1.42
C PRO A 183 16.70 5.81 1.64
N PRO A 184 17.83 5.33 2.18
CA PRO A 184 18.01 3.93 2.55
C PRO A 184 17.05 3.51 3.66
N TRP A 185 16.77 2.21 3.75
CA TRP A 185 15.99 1.61 4.83
C TRP A 185 16.98 1.00 5.82
N GLY A 186 17.53 1.86 6.68
CA GLY A 186 18.65 1.49 7.54
C GLY A 186 19.95 1.34 6.77
N ASP A 187 20.52 0.13 6.82
CA ASP A 187 21.77 -0.21 6.16
C ASP A 187 21.60 -0.59 4.67
N TYR A 188 20.35 -0.78 4.23
CA TYR A 188 19.99 -1.30 2.90
C TYR A 188 19.39 -0.22 1.99
N GLY A 189 19.51 -0.39 0.67
CA GLY A 189 18.77 0.45 -0.28
C GLY A 189 17.26 0.24 -0.14
N ALA A 190 16.47 1.23 -0.59
CA ALA A 190 15.02 1.08 -0.63
C ALA A 190 14.62 -0.09 -1.55
N TRP A 191 13.71 -0.95 -1.10
CA TRP A 191 13.26 -2.15 -1.84
C TRP A 191 14.35 -3.19 -2.12
N GLU A 192 15.44 -3.21 -1.36
CA GLU A 192 16.47 -4.25 -1.45
C GLU A 192 16.26 -5.33 -0.38
N LEU A 193 16.57 -6.57 -0.74
CA LEU A 193 16.68 -7.71 0.17
C LEU A 193 18.14 -8.13 0.25
N VAL A 194 18.60 -8.41 1.46
CA VAL A 194 19.99 -8.79 1.70
C VAL A 194 20.03 -10.02 2.58
N SER A 195 20.79 -11.03 2.14
CA SER A 195 21.02 -12.24 2.93
C SER A 195 22.01 -11.97 4.06
N THR A 196 22.01 -12.82 5.08
CA THR A 196 22.96 -12.71 6.20
C THR A 196 24.43 -12.78 5.74
N GLU A 197 24.71 -13.51 4.65
CA GLU A 197 26.04 -13.63 4.05
C GLU A 197 26.48 -12.33 3.33
N GLU A 198 25.53 -11.61 2.74
CA GLU A 198 25.78 -10.41 1.93
C GLU A 198 25.68 -9.10 2.75
N ALA A 199 25.17 -9.17 3.98
CA ALA A 199 25.01 -8.03 4.88
C ALA A 199 26.30 -7.20 5.06
N ALA A 200 27.47 -7.86 5.04
CA ALA A 200 28.78 -7.19 5.13
C ALA A 200 29.11 -6.27 3.94
N GLN A 201 28.51 -6.52 2.76
CA GLN A 201 28.71 -5.70 1.55
C GLN A 201 27.61 -4.65 1.34
N ALA A 202 26.47 -4.79 2.02
CA ALA A 202 25.29 -3.94 1.84
C ALA A 202 25.54 -2.44 2.04
N GLY A 203 26.43 -2.08 2.98
CA GLY A 203 26.76 -0.68 3.26
C GLY A 203 27.36 0.08 2.06
N ARG A 204 27.95 -0.62 1.08
CA ARG A 204 28.45 -0.01 -0.17
C ARG A 204 27.35 0.12 -1.23
N SER A 205 26.46 -0.86 -1.34
CA SER A 205 25.32 -0.86 -2.26
C SER A 205 24.39 0.34 -2.02
N LYS A 206 24.20 0.69 -0.75
CA LYS A 206 23.43 1.87 -0.30
C LYS A 206 23.84 3.19 -0.96
N GLN A 207 25.10 3.36 -1.36
CA GLN A 207 25.60 4.62 -1.94
C GLN A 207 25.39 4.72 -3.46
N ILE A 208 25.10 3.60 -4.13
CA ILE A 208 24.98 3.49 -5.59
C ILE A 208 23.58 3.04 -6.05
N GLY A 209 22.61 3.09 -5.14
CA GLY A 209 21.22 2.71 -5.40
C GLY A 209 20.52 3.60 -6.44
N ALA A 210 19.28 3.23 -6.77
CA ALA A 210 18.48 3.92 -7.77
C ALA A 210 18.34 5.43 -7.49
N SER A 211 18.49 6.23 -8.54
CA SER A 211 18.47 7.69 -8.47
C SER A 211 17.25 8.27 -9.20
N GLY A 212 16.85 9.48 -8.78
CA GLY A 212 15.62 10.13 -9.24
C GLY A 212 14.34 9.50 -8.67
N ARG A 213 13.19 10.11 -9.00
CA ARG A 213 11.85 9.62 -8.66
C ARG A 213 11.13 9.15 -9.90
N ARG A 214 10.43 8.03 -9.81
CA ARG A 214 9.53 7.61 -10.89
C ARG A 214 8.22 8.37 -10.83
N ILE A 215 7.73 8.75 -12.01
CA ILE A 215 6.40 9.32 -12.22
C ILE A 215 5.72 8.50 -13.31
N TRP A 216 4.52 8.03 -13.01
CA TRP A 216 3.66 7.29 -13.93
C TRP A 216 2.46 8.13 -14.30
N ASP A 217 2.30 8.41 -15.60
CA ASP A 217 1.08 8.96 -16.19
C ASP A 217 0.30 7.79 -16.83
N LEU A 218 -0.81 7.42 -16.19
CA LEU A 218 -1.66 6.29 -16.56
C LEU A 218 -3.01 6.81 -17.08
N SER A 219 -3.55 6.13 -18.09
CA SER A 219 -4.93 6.32 -18.55
C SER A 219 -5.60 4.96 -18.61
N PHE A 220 -6.84 4.88 -18.14
CA PHE A 220 -7.68 3.71 -18.22
C PHE A 220 -8.94 4.12 -18.98
N SER A 221 -9.16 3.48 -20.12
CA SER A 221 -10.38 3.65 -20.89
C SER A 221 -11.31 2.47 -20.68
N TYR A 222 -12.60 2.75 -20.73
CA TYR A 222 -13.66 1.74 -20.68
C TYR A 222 -13.76 0.96 -19.36
N LEU A 223 -13.52 1.61 -18.22
CA LEU A 223 -13.83 1.04 -16.92
C LEU A 223 -15.34 0.94 -16.74
N ASP A 224 -15.81 -0.21 -16.26
CA ASP A 224 -17.21 -0.39 -15.88
C ASP A 224 -17.57 0.46 -14.65
N ASP A 225 -18.85 0.77 -14.48
CA ASP A 225 -19.32 1.62 -13.38
C ASP A 225 -18.97 0.99 -12.04
N GLY A 226 -19.28 -0.30 -11.83
CA GLY A 226 -18.95 -1.03 -10.60
C GLY A 226 -17.46 -1.10 -10.27
N ASP A 227 -16.59 -1.06 -11.28
CA ASP A 227 -15.13 -1.01 -11.07
C ASP A 227 -14.64 0.40 -10.72
N ALA A 228 -15.29 1.44 -11.25
CA ALA A 228 -14.86 2.83 -11.08
C ALA A 228 -15.47 3.48 -9.83
N LEU A 229 -16.78 3.35 -9.66
CA LEU A 229 -17.61 3.99 -8.64
C LEU A 229 -18.57 2.95 -8.04
N GLY A 230 -18.48 2.72 -6.74
CA GLY A 230 -19.44 1.86 -6.05
C GLY A 230 -20.86 2.41 -6.10
N LEU A 231 -21.85 1.52 -6.13
CA LEU A 231 -23.27 1.89 -6.12
C LEU A 231 -23.62 2.79 -4.92
N ASN A 232 -23.01 2.53 -3.76
CA ASN A 232 -23.27 3.27 -2.51
C ASN A 232 -22.05 3.96 -1.95
N HIS A 233 -21.26 4.61 -2.81
CA HIS A 233 -20.03 5.31 -2.41
C HIS A 233 -20.24 6.55 -1.53
N HIS A 234 -21.48 6.86 -1.12
CA HIS A 234 -21.83 7.96 -0.21
C HIS A 234 -22.46 7.48 1.11
N ILE A 235 -22.64 6.16 1.28
CA ILE A 235 -23.30 5.58 2.45
C ILE A 235 -22.29 4.76 3.25
N MET A 236 -22.26 4.98 4.57
CA MET A 236 -21.37 4.28 5.51
C MET A 236 -22.06 3.09 6.22
N GLN A 237 -23.37 2.95 6.09
CA GLN A 237 -24.14 1.89 6.74
C GLN A 237 -25.31 1.44 5.85
N SER A 238 -25.45 0.13 5.64
CA SER A 238 -26.44 -0.47 4.73
C SER A 238 -27.86 -0.56 5.33
N GLU A 239 -28.33 0.45 6.07
CA GLU A 239 -29.67 0.44 6.68
C GLU A 239 -30.82 0.78 5.71
N TRP A 240 -30.51 1.18 4.47
CA TRP A 240 -31.53 1.45 3.48
C TRP A 240 -32.12 0.13 2.98
N THR A 241 -33.41 -0.05 3.22
CA THR A 241 -34.22 -1.12 2.63
C THR A 241 -34.83 -0.62 1.32
N ASP A 242 -35.01 -1.51 0.35
CA ASP A 242 -35.77 -1.29 -0.89
C ASP A 242 -37.29 -1.09 -0.65
N ALA A 243 -37.67 -0.31 0.37
CA ALA A 243 -39.07 -0.05 0.69
C ALA A 243 -39.76 0.93 -0.28
N GLY A 244 -39.15 1.27 -1.43
CA GLY A 244 -39.91 1.82 -2.56
C GLY A 244 -39.20 2.83 -3.45
N GLY A 245 -38.24 2.40 -4.27
CA GLY A 245 -37.79 3.31 -5.34
C GLY A 245 -36.76 2.84 -6.35
N PHE A 246 -36.09 1.70 -6.15
CA PHE A 246 -35.09 1.22 -7.11
C PHE A 246 -35.69 0.15 -8.00
N ASN A 247 -35.45 0.25 -9.30
CA ASN A 247 -35.91 -0.75 -10.26
C ASN A 247 -34.81 -1.80 -10.37
N SER A 248 -35.16 -3.09 -10.46
CA SER A 248 -34.17 -4.19 -10.57
C SER A 248 -33.26 -4.09 -11.82
N ASP A 249 -33.58 -3.18 -12.74
CA ASP A 249 -32.77 -2.87 -13.92
C ASP A 249 -31.58 -1.93 -13.61
N ASP A 250 -31.53 -1.33 -12.41
CA ASP A 250 -30.56 -0.29 -12.01
C ASP A 250 -29.34 -0.86 -11.23
N TYR A 251 -29.36 -2.14 -10.86
CA TYR A 251 -28.31 -2.81 -10.07
C TYR A 251 -28.21 -4.31 -10.42
N ASP A 252 -27.08 -4.95 -10.11
CA ASP A 252 -26.89 -6.40 -10.29
C ASP A 252 -27.50 -7.18 -9.11
N ASP A 253 -27.87 -8.44 -9.32
CA ASP A 253 -28.55 -9.29 -8.33
C ASP A 253 -27.73 -9.47 -7.03
N ASN A 254 -26.41 -9.24 -7.09
CA ASN A 254 -25.52 -9.34 -5.92
C ASN A 254 -25.40 -8.04 -5.11
N ASP A 255 -25.89 -6.92 -5.62
CA ASP A 255 -25.74 -5.60 -5.00
C ASP A 255 -26.73 -5.34 -3.87
N ILE A 256 -27.80 -6.14 -3.83
CA ILE A 256 -28.81 -6.14 -2.78
C ILE A 256 -28.90 -7.54 -2.18
N ASN A 257 -28.83 -7.65 -0.86
CA ASN A 257 -28.95 -8.92 -0.17
C ASN A 257 -30.43 -9.38 -0.07
N ASP A 258 -30.64 -10.62 0.35
CA ASP A 258 -31.98 -11.22 0.50
C ASP A 258 -32.94 -10.42 1.42
N SER A 259 -32.40 -9.51 2.24
CA SER A 259 -33.17 -8.63 3.12
C SER A 259 -33.49 -7.26 2.50
N GLY A 260 -33.17 -7.04 1.22
CA GLY A 260 -33.44 -5.80 0.50
C GLY A 260 -32.49 -4.66 0.87
N HIS A 261 -31.33 -4.96 1.48
CA HIS A 261 -30.30 -3.98 1.83
C HIS A 261 -29.13 -4.06 0.85
N TYR A 262 -28.46 -2.94 0.64
CA TYR A 262 -27.22 -2.93 -0.12
C TYR A 262 -26.16 -3.87 0.48
N SER A 263 -25.59 -4.73 -0.36
CA SER A 263 -24.55 -5.68 0.00
C SER A 263 -23.23 -4.99 0.35
N TYR A 264 -23.00 -3.79 -0.20
CA TYR A 264 -21.75 -3.05 -0.05
C TYR A 264 -21.98 -1.60 0.44
N THR A 265 -21.01 -1.11 1.18
CA THR A 265 -20.87 0.28 1.65
C THR A 265 -19.60 0.89 1.09
N ILE A 266 -19.36 2.18 1.32
CA ILE A 266 -18.09 2.84 0.95
C ILE A 266 -16.83 2.17 1.55
N LEU A 267 -16.98 1.33 2.59
CA LEU A 267 -15.87 0.71 3.31
C LEU A 267 -15.38 -0.58 2.65
N ASP A 268 -16.29 -1.36 2.07
CA ASP A 268 -16.09 -2.73 1.59
C ASP A 268 -16.42 -2.93 0.10
N ASP A 269 -17.08 -1.95 -0.53
CA ASP A 269 -17.35 -1.95 -1.97
C ASP A 269 -16.08 -2.13 -2.82
N PRO A 270 -16.08 -3.01 -3.83
CA PRO A 270 -14.88 -3.39 -4.56
C PRO A 270 -14.41 -2.34 -5.58
N SER A 271 -15.04 -1.17 -5.69
CA SER A 271 -14.65 -0.16 -6.67
C SER A 271 -13.31 0.53 -6.35
N PHE A 272 -12.69 1.09 -7.40
CA PHE A 272 -11.48 1.91 -7.28
C PHE A 272 -11.66 3.10 -6.35
N TYR A 273 -12.83 3.74 -6.38
CA TYR A 273 -13.09 4.88 -5.51
C TYR A 273 -13.10 4.47 -4.04
N SER A 274 -13.86 3.44 -3.67
CA SER A 274 -14.01 2.96 -2.29
C SER A 274 -12.70 2.38 -1.75
N GLN A 275 -12.03 1.54 -2.54
CA GLN A 275 -10.82 0.85 -2.08
C GLN A 275 -9.56 1.71 -2.12
N VAL A 276 -9.43 2.64 -3.08
CA VAL A 276 -8.21 3.43 -3.25
C VAL A 276 -8.46 4.89 -2.91
N ILE A 277 -9.26 5.62 -3.70
CA ILE A 277 -9.36 7.09 -3.61
C ILE A 277 -9.84 7.54 -2.22
N HIS A 278 -10.90 6.90 -1.71
CA HIS A 278 -11.47 7.23 -0.41
C HIS A 278 -10.46 6.98 0.71
N LYS A 279 -9.85 5.79 0.73
CA LYS A 279 -8.92 5.36 1.79
C LYS A 279 -7.59 6.11 1.76
N VAL A 280 -7.12 6.58 0.59
CA VAL A 280 -5.93 7.47 0.53
C VAL A 280 -6.25 8.96 0.74
N LEU A 281 -7.52 9.29 1.01
CA LEU A 281 -8.04 10.66 1.12
C LEU A 281 -7.65 11.51 -0.10
N GLY A 282 -7.90 10.95 -1.28
CA GLY A 282 -7.53 11.52 -2.57
C GLY A 282 -6.03 11.39 -2.87
N SER A 283 -5.22 12.35 -2.43
CA SER A 283 -3.77 12.40 -2.68
C SER A 283 -2.96 12.59 -1.39
N ARG A 284 -3.65 12.66 -0.24
CA ARG A 284 -3.02 13.02 1.03
C ARG A 284 -2.12 11.91 1.54
N LEU A 285 -2.57 10.66 1.51
CA LEU A 285 -1.85 9.53 2.12
C LEU A 285 -0.98 8.80 1.10
N ARG A 286 0.03 8.10 1.63
CA ARG A 286 0.95 7.26 0.86
C ARG A 286 0.33 5.87 0.67
N PHE A 287 0.73 5.20 -0.39
CA PHE A 287 0.39 3.80 -0.65
C PHE A 287 1.58 3.11 -1.33
N ILE A 288 1.58 1.79 -1.39
CA ILE A 288 2.54 1.05 -2.20
C ILE A 288 1.93 0.86 -3.58
N PHE A 289 2.70 1.20 -4.61
CA PHE A 289 2.32 1.05 -5.99
C PHE A 289 3.18 -0.04 -6.63
N GLN A 290 2.53 -1.02 -7.23
CA GLN A 290 3.14 -2.06 -8.03
C GLN A 290 2.63 -1.90 -9.47
N PRO A 291 3.45 -1.42 -10.43
CA PRO A 291 2.99 -1.13 -11.78
C PRO A 291 2.50 -2.35 -12.56
N ASN A 292 2.91 -3.55 -12.16
CA ASN A 292 2.46 -4.81 -12.74
C ASN A 292 2.23 -5.82 -11.62
N SER A 293 0.98 -6.22 -11.39
CA SER A 293 0.55 -7.11 -10.32
C SER A 293 1.26 -8.48 -10.33
N ASN A 294 1.77 -8.90 -11.50
CA ASN A 294 2.51 -10.15 -11.66
C ASN A 294 4.02 -10.02 -11.39
N ASP A 295 4.53 -8.80 -11.22
CA ASP A 295 5.95 -8.53 -10.95
C ASP A 295 6.11 -7.86 -9.58
N PRO A 296 6.36 -8.64 -8.50
CA PRO A 296 6.54 -8.09 -7.16
C PRO A 296 7.89 -7.38 -6.99
N THR A 297 8.83 -7.48 -7.94
CA THR A 297 10.16 -6.85 -7.82
C THR A 297 10.15 -5.35 -8.08
N ASN A 298 9.08 -4.84 -8.71
CA ASN A 298 8.97 -3.45 -9.10
C ASN A 298 7.88 -2.76 -8.25
N MET A 299 8.27 -2.27 -7.08
CA MET A 299 7.38 -1.55 -6.17
C MET A 299 7.89 -0.13 -5.89
N ALA A 300 6.98 0.74 -5.45
CA ALA A 300 7.28 2.10 -5.06
C ALA A 300 6.37 2.54 -3.91
N ILE A 301 6.89 3.32 -2.96
CA ILE A 301 6.02 4.10 -2.08
C ILE A 301 5.63 5.35 -2.86
N ALA A 302 4.33 5.59 -3.03
CA ALA A 302 3.83 6.60 -3.94
C ALA A 302 2.67 7.42 -3.37
N LYS A 303 2.38 8.52 -4.05
CA LYS A 303 1.16 9.31 -3.90
C LYS A 303 0.61 9.67 -5.27
N PHE A 304 -0.68 9.96 -5.34
CA PHE A 304 -1.24 10.61 -6.51
C PHE A 304 -0.69 12.04 -6.63
N ASP A 305 -0.13 12.40 -7.78
CA ASP A 305 0.31 13.76 -8.12
C ASP A 305 -0.80 14.51 -8.85
N MET A 306 -1.96 14.59 -8.20
CA MET A 306 -3.13 15.29 -8.73
C MET A 306 -4.03 15.80 -7.61
N LYS A 307 -4.72 16.91 -7.90
CA LYS A 307 -5.64 17.56 -6.95
C LYS A 307 -7.11 17.15 -7.14
N LYS A 308 -7.42 16.46 -8.24
CA LYS A 308 -8.77 16.03 -8.59
C LYS A 308 -8.72 14.70 -9.32
N PHE A 309 -9.70 13.85 -9.03
CA PHE A 309 -10.01 12.67 -9.83
C PHE A 309 -11.18 13.03 -10.75
N SER A 310 -11.13 12.58 -11.99
CA SER A 310 -12.16 12.87 -12.99
C SER A 310 -12.53 11.58 -13.67
N PHE A 311 -13.79 11.18 -13.52
CA PHE A 311 -14.41 10.05 -14.20
C PHE A 311 -15.21 10.62 -15.36
N LYS A 312 -14.76 10.37 -16.59
CA LYS A 312 -15.46 10.85 -17.79
C LYS A 312 -16.27 9.70 -18.37
N GLN A 313 -17.59 9.76 -18.24
CA GLN A 313 -18.47 8.80 -18.89
C GLN A 313 -18.34 8.91 -20.42
N VAL A 314 -18.10 7.79 -21.09
CA VAL A 314 -17.96 7.70 -22.55
C VAL A 314 -19.06 6.87 -23.20
N ALA A 315 -19.70 5.99 -22.44
CA ALA A 315 -20.93 5.28 -22.77
C ALA A 315 -21.72 5.01 -21.48
N ASN A 316 -22.93 4.47 -21.59
CA ASN A 316 -23.73 4.13 -20.40
C ASN A 316 -22.91 3.19 -19.49
N ASN A 317 -22.80 3.52 -18.20
CA ASN A 317 -22.01 2.81 -17.19
C ASN A 317 -20.52 2.57 -17.53
N VAL A 318 -19.93 3.37 -18.43
CA VAL A 318 -18.54 3.18 -18.85
C VAL A 318 -17.76 4.49 -18.76
N TYR A 319 -16.62 4.45 -18.06
CA TYR A 319 -15.83 5.62 -17.69
C TYR A 319 -14.37 5.54 -18.13
N ASN A 320 -13.81 6.71 -18.42
CA ASN A 320 -12.38 6.89 -18.59
C ASN A 320 -11.80 7.65 -17.40
N VAL A 321 -10.65 7.17 -16.90
CA VAL A 321 -9.94 7.73 -15.75
C VAL A 321 -8.49 7.96 -16.12
N LYS A 322 -7.92 9.08 -15.66
CA LYS A 322 -6.49 9.37 -15.76
C LYS A 322 -5.90 9.45 -14.37
N LEU A 323 -4.77 8.79 -14.16
CA LEU A 323 -4.04 8.80 -12.90
C LEU A 323 -2.63 9.31 -13.14
N LYS A 324 -2.15 10.12 -12.21
CA LYS A 324 -0.75 10.51 -12.16
C LYS A 324 -0.20 10.10 -10.81
N ILE A 325 0.78 9.21 -10.81
CA ILE A 325 1.37 8.64 -9.60
C ILE A 325 2.82 9.08 -9.55
N ARG A 326 3.27 9.58 -8.39
CA ARG A 326 4.65 9.98 -8.14
C ARG A 326 5.19 9.18 -6.97
N GLU A 327 6.38 8.63 -7.15
CA GLU A 327 7.18 8.03 -6.07
C GLU A 327 7.56 9.09 -5.02
N VAL A 328 7.39 8.74 -3.74
CA VAL A 328 7.69 9.61 -2.62
C VAL A 328 8.54 8.90 -1.58
N TRP A 329 9.32 9.69 -0.86
CA TRP A 329 10.07 9.30 0.32
C TRP A 329 9.76 10.26 1.48
#